data_AF-A0A1G7C8U4-F1
#
_entry.id   AF-A0A1G7C8U4-F1
#
_cell.length_a   1.000
_cell.length_b   1.000
_cell.length_c   1.000
_cell.angle_alpha   90.00
_cell.angle_beta   90.00
_cell.angle_gamma   90.00
#
_symmetry.space_group_name_H-M   'P 1'
#
loop_
_entity.id
_entity.type
_entity.pdbx_description
1 polymer ?
#
loop_
_entity_poly.entity_id
_entity_poly.type
_entity_poly.pdbx_seq_one_letter_code
_entity_poly.pdbx_strand_id
1 'polypeptide(L)'
;MVPFNLQLEIGGRLTTLSAEQLDQLADETGFMRYQVRSFNHNGVIHVNIEDEPLPPEEAVGFNLDETFALDDVKKIAQAIREYNSSRKLNFDQMHFDF
;
A
#
# COMPACT_ATOMS: atom_id res chain seq x y z
N MET A 1 -10.73 -5.18 -6.67
CA MET A 1 -9.63 -5.53 -7.62
C MET A 1 -9.05 -6.88 -7.16
N VAL A 2 -7.91 -7.38 -7.68
CA VAL A 2 -7.34 -8.64 -7.14
C VAL A 2 -6.58 -8.32 -5.85
N PRO A 3 -6.90 -8.95 -4.71
CA PRO A 3 -6.16 -8.75 -3.47
C PRO A 3 -4.77 -9.39 -3.57
N PHE A 4 -3.80 -8.80 -2.88
CA PHE A 4 -2.45 -9.34 -2.74
C PHE A 4 -2.06 -9.42 -1.26
N ASN A 5 -1.12 -10.29 -0.94
CA ASN A 5 -0.67 -10.50 0.43
C ASN A 5 0.68 -9.83 0.65
N LEU A 6 0.80 -9.16 1.79
CA LEU A 6 2.02 -8.55 2.30
C LEU A 6 2.40 -9.23 3.61
N GLN A 7 3.69 -9.43 3.84
CA GLN A 7 4.20 -9.89 5.14
C GLN A 7 5.06 -8.79 5.74
N LEU A 8 4.61 -8.21 6.85
CA LEU A 8 5.23 -7.06 7.48
C LEU A 8 5.30 -7.22 8.99
N GLU A 9 6.27 -6.57 9.62
CA GLU A 9 6.36 -6.50 11.07
C GLU A 9 5.53 -5.33 11.62
N ILE A 10 4.37 -5.69 12.20
CA ILE A 10 3.38 -4.77 12.78
C ILE A 10 3.39 -4.98 14.29
N GLY A 11 3.58 -3.91 15.07
CA GLY A 11 3.66 -4.01 16.53
C GLY A 11 4.69 -5.03 17.07
N GLY A 12 5.81 -5.21 16.37
CA GLY A 12 6.86 -6.17 16.74
C GLY A 12 6.55 -7.64 16.44
N ARG A 13 5.53 -7.91 15.60
CA ARG A 13 5.14 -9.25 15.18
C ARG A 13 5.03 -9.34 13.67
N LEU A 14 5.63 -10.38 13.10
CA LEU A 14 5.46 -10.70 11.69
C LEU A 14 3.99 -11.05 11.43
N THR A 15 3.33 -10.24 10.62
CA THR A 15 1.89 -10.31 10.35
C THR A 15 1.67 -10.39 8.86
N THR A 16 0.80 -11.32 8.43
CA THR A 16 0.33 -11.38 7.04
C THR A 16 -0.89 -10.48 6.90
N LEU A 17 -0.83 -9.57 5.95
CA LEU A 17 -1.89 -8.63 5.59
C LEU A 17 -2.35 -8.92 4.18
N SER A 18 -3.66 -8.87 3.95
CA SER A 18 -4.24 -8.84 2.62
C SER A 18 -4.59 -7.39 2.28
N ALA A 19 -4.05 -6.88 1.18
CA ALA A 19 -4.34 -5.56 0.66
C ALA A 19 -5.13 -5.69 -0.64
N GLU A 20 -6.27 -5.01 -0.71
CA GLU A 20 -7.09 -4.92 -1.92
C GLU A 20 -7.28 -3.46 -2.30
N GLN A 21 -6.94 -3.12 -3.55
CA GLN A 21 -7.21 -1.80 -4.10
C GLN A 21 -8.72 -1.60 -4.31
N LEU A 22 -9.26 -0.51 -3.75
CA LEU A 22 -10.68 -0.18 -3.81
C LEU A 22 -11.03 0.63 -5.07
N ASP A 23 -10.15 1.55 -5.49
CA ASP A 23 -10.38 2.45 -6.63
C ASP A 23 -9.39 2.21 -7.75
N GLN A 24 -9.84 2.36 -9.00
CA GLN A 24 -8.97 2.21 -10.17
C GLN A 24 -8.02 3.38 -10.38
N LEU A 25 -8.37 4.56 -9.89
CA LEU A 25 -7.62 5.81 -10.06
C LEU A 25 -7.33 6.43 -8.70
N ALA A 26 -6.25 7.19 -8.62
CA ALA A 26 -6.02 8.05 -7.47
C ALA A 26 -7.01 9.22 -7.46
N ASP A 27 -7.22 9.78 -6.28
CA ASP A 27 -7.97 11.01 -6.10
C ASP A 27 -7.20 12.25 -6.61
N GLU A 28 -7.83 13.41 -6.49
CA GLU A 28 -7.27 14.71 -6.92
C GLU A 28 -5.96 15.07 -6.20
N THR A 29 -5.65 14.39 -5.09
CA THR A 29 -4.45 14.58 -4.27
C THR A 29 -3.39 13.50 -4.46
N GLY A 30 -3.59 12.56 -5.40
CA GLY A 30 -2.63 11.50 -5.70
C GLY A 30 -2.70 10.29 -4.75
N PHE A 31 -3.74 10.18 -3.92
CA PHE A 31 -3.92 9.04 -3.02
C PHE A 31 -4.84 7.97 -3.62
N MET A 32 -4.49 6.72 -3.36
CA MET A 32 -5.28 5.55 -3.74
C MET A 32 -5.68 4.75 -2.51
N ARG A 33 -6.90 4.24 -2.49
CA ARG A 33 -7.44 3.54 -1.30
C ARG A 33 -7.23 2.05 -1.40
N TYR A 34 -6.71 1.49 -0.32
CA TYR A 34 -6.50 0.07 -0.13
C TYR A 34 -7.25 -0.39 1.11
N GLN A 35 -8.10 -1.39 0.95
CA GLN A 35 -8.61 -2.13 2.10
C GLN A 35 -7.53 -3.10 2.57
N VAL A 36 -7.11 -2.95 3.81
CA VAL A 36 -6.10 -3.79 4.44
C VAL A 36 -6.75 -4.63 5.52
N ARG A 37 -6.61 -5.95 5.39
CA ARG A 37 -7.16 -6.94 6.31
C ARG A 37 -6.04 -7.77 6.90
N SER A 38 -5.99 -7.82 8.22
CA SER A 38 -5.24 -8.82 8.99
C SER A 38 -6.20 -9.79 9.66
N PHE A 39 -5.68 -10.73 10.43
CA PHE A 39 -6.52 -11.60 11.26
C PHE A 39 -7.37 -10.83 12.29
N ASN A 40 -6.83 -9.74 12.86
CA ASN A 40 -7.47 -9.00 13.97
C ASN A 40 -7.98 -7.59 13.58
N HIS A 41 -7.61 -7.10 12.40
CA HIS A 41 -7.82 -5.71 11.99
C HIS A 41 -8.30 -5.64 10.55
N ASN A 42 -9.23 -4.72 10.28
CA ASN A 42 -9.70 -4.42 8.94
C ASN A 42 -9.89 -2.91 8.85
N GLY A 43 -9.19 -2.26 7.94
CA GLY A 43 -9.27 -0.81 7.78
C GLY A 43 -8.91 -0.38 6.37
N VAL A 44 -9.26 0.85 6.03
CA VAL A 44 -8.89 1.46 4.75
C VAL A 44 -7.68 2.35 4.97
N ILE A 45 -6.66 2.15 4.12
CA ILE A 45 -5.44 2.95 4.09
C ILE A 45 -5.40 3.71 2.77
N HIS A 46 -5.21 5.02 2.87
CA HIS A 46 -4.95 5.90 1.73
C HIS A 46 -3.45 5.89 1.51
N VAL A 47 -3.00 5.50 0.33
CA VAL A 47 -1.59 5.38 -0.03
C VAL A 47 -1.28 6.41 -1.10
N ASN A 48 -0.28 7.24 -0.88
CA ASN A 48 0.18 8.17 -1.91
C ASN A 48 0.87 7.36 -3.03
N ILE A 49 0.40 7.50 -4.27
CA ILE A 49 0.92 6.77 -5.42
C ILE A 49 1.78 7.64 -6.36
N GLU A 50 2.03 8.90 -6.02
CA GLU A 50 2.91 9.76 -6.79
C GLU A 50 4.34 9.18 -6.79
N ASP A 51 5.00 9.21 -7.94
CA ASP A 51 6.34 8.63 -8.13
C ASP A 51 7.45 9.56 -7.60
N GLU A 52 7.10 10.75 -7.10
CA GLU A 52 8.07 11.65 -6.48
C GLU A 52 8.58 11.08 -5.13
N PRO A 53 9.89 11.19 -4.86
CA PRO A 53 10.45 10.77 -3.58
C PRO A 53 9.98 11.72 -2.48
N LEU A 54 8.93 11.32 -1.77
CA LEU A 54 8.49 12.02 -0.57
C LEU A 54 9.50 11.80 0.57
N PRO A 55 9.82 12.82 1.38
CA PRO A 55 10.55 12.66 2.62
C PRO A 55 9.86 11.62 3.52
N PRO A 56 10.59 10.84 4.34
CA PRO A 56 10.00 9.83 5.25
C PRO A 56 8.96 10.38 6.23
N GLU A 57 8.99 11.70 6.43
CA GLU A 57 8.11 12.46 7.32
C GLU A 57 6.78 12.85 6.65
N GLU A 58 6.75 12.90 5.31
CA GLU A 58 5.55 13.18 4.53
C GLU A 58 4.75 11.89 4.32
N ALA A 59 3.44 11.96 4.57
CA ALA A 59 2.59 10.79 4.75
C ALA A 59 2.56 9.87 3.52
N VAL A 60 3.31 8.76 3.60
CA VAL A 60 3.23 7.65 2.63
C VAL A 60 1.81 7.05 2.62
N GLY A 61 1.10 7.15 3.75
CA GLY A 61 -0.33 6.90 3.83
C GLY A 61 -0.94 7.22 5.18
N PHE A 62 -2.28 7.29 5.23
CA PHE A 62 -3.07 7.51 6.44
C PHE A 62 -4.32 6.61 6.46
N ASN A 63 -4.81 6.29 7.65
CA ASN A 63 -6.10 5.64 7.86
C ASN A 63 -7.02 6.60 8.63
N LEU A 64 -8.28 6.70 8.21
CA LEU A 64 -9.27 7.57 8.88
C LEU A 64 -9.87 6.91 10.12
N ASP A 65 -9.90 5.57 10.14
CA ASP A 65 -10.57 4.79 11.18
C ASP A 65 -9.65 4.45 12.38
N GLU A 66 -8.42 4.99 12.41
CA GLU A 66 -7.38 4.73 13.42
C GLU A 66 -7.15 3.24 13.78
N THR A 67 -7.54 2.33 12.89
CA THR A 67 -7.53 0.86 13.14
C THR A 67 -6.11 0.30 13.31
N PHE A 68 -5.15 0.99 12.73
CA PHE A 68 -3.72 0.71 12.79
C PHE A 68 -3.01 1.93 13.37
N ALA A 69 -1.95 1.71 14.14
CA ALA A 69 -1.09 2.80 14.61
C ALA A 69 -0.42 3.49 13.42
N LEU A 70 -0.18 4.81 13.52
CA LEU A 70 0.36 5.60 12.42
C LEU A 70 1.67 5.03 11.86
N ASP A 71 2.57 4.53 12.72
CA ASP A 71 3.83 3.91 12.30
C ASP A 71 3.60 2.61 11.50
N ASP A 72 2.59 1.83 11.87
CA ASP A 72 2.21 0.63 11.14
C ASP A 72 1.56 0.98 9.79
N VAL A 73 0.75 2.03 9.73
CA VAL A 73 0.16 2.55 8.49
C VAL A 73 1.25 2.98 7.50
N LYS A 74 2.29 3.68 7.98
CA LYS A 74 3.44 4.08 7.16
C LYS A 74 4.14 2.86 6.55
N LYS A 75 4.41 1.82 7.35
CA LYS A 75 5.02 0.56 6.87
C LYS A 75 4.13 -0.13 5.83
N ILE A 76 2.83 -0.20 6.07
CA ILE A 76 1.88 -0.84 5.14
C ILE A 76 1.82 -0.08 3.83
N ALA A 77 1.71 1.25 3.88
CA ALA A 77 1.65 2.09 2.69
C ALA A 77 2.95 1.99 1.87
N GLN A 78 4.11 1.99 2.53
CA GLN A 78 5.40 1.78 1.88
C GLN A 78 5.47 0.42 1.18
N ALA A 79 5.05 -0.65 1.85
CA ALA A 79 5.05 -1.99 1.27
C ALA A 79 4.09 -2.13 0.08
N ILE A 80 2.94 -1.45 0.11
CA ILE A 80 2.01 -1.37 -1.02
C ILE A 80 2.68 -0.67 -2.22
N ARG A 81 3.37 0.46 -2.00
CA ARG A 81 4.12 1.16 -3.05
C ARG A 81 5.20 0.26 -3.65
N GLU A 82 6.01 -0.39 -2.82
CA GLU A 82 7.06 -1.32 -3.28
C GLU A 82 6.49 -2.49 -4.09
N TYR A 83 5.37 -3.07 -3.63
CA TYR A 83 4.67 -4.11 -4.37
C TYR A 83 4.22 -3.61 -5.75
N ASN A 84 3.57 -2.43 -5.80
CA ASN A 84 3.10 -1.84 -7.05
C ASN A 84 4.25 -1.48 -8.00
N SER A 85 5.35 -0.93 -7.49
CA SER A 85 6.54 -0.61 -8.28
C SER A 85 7.21 -1.87 -8.82
N SER A 86 7.33 -2.93 -8.01
CA SER A 86 7.85 -4.23 -8.49
C SER A 86 6.95 -4.84 -9.56
N ARG A 87 5.63 -4.66 -9.44
CA ARG A 87 4.68 -5.10 -10.46
C ARG A 87 4.83 -4.29 -11.75
N LYS A 88 4.94 -2.96 -11.70
CA LYS A 88 5.22 -2.11 -12.86
C LYS A 88 6.50 -2.57 -13.58
N LEU A 89 7.60 -2.77 -12.84
CA LEU A 89 8.88 -3.25 -13.38
C LEU A 89 8.74 -4.60 -14.12
N ASN A 90 7.94 -5.53 -13.59
CA ASN A 90 7.70 -6.81 -14.24
C ASN A 90 6.85 -6.68 -15.52
N PHE A 91 5.91 -5.73 -15.57
CA PHE A 91 5.14 -5.46 -16.79
C PHE A 91 6.00 -4.81 -17.87
N ASP A 92 6.86 -3.85 -17.51
CA ASP A 92 7.76 -3.19 -18.45
C ASP A 92 8.77 -4.16 -19.08
N GLN A 93 9.18 -5.21 -18.37
CA GLN A 93 10.06 -6.26 -18.89
C GLN A 93 9.36 -7.28 -19.81
N MET A 94 8.02 -7.34 -19.82
CA MET A 94 7.27 -8.22 -20.74
C MET A 94 6.89 -7.55 -22.06
N HIS A 95 7.23 -6.27 -22.25
CA HIS A 95 7.26 -5.65 -23.57
C HIS A 95 8.61 -5.94 -24.23
N PHE A 96 8.60 -6.38 -25.48
CA PHE A 96 9.73 -6.71 -26.36
C PHE A 96 10.13 -8.20 -26.42
N ASP A 97 9.38 -8.93 -27.25
CA ASP A 97 9.93 -9.73 -28.36
C ASP A 97 8.84 -9.89 -29.43
N PHE A 98 8.82 -9.00 -30.43
CA PHE A 98 8.09 -9.14 -31.70
C PHE A 98 9.01 -8.76 -32.86
#